data_AF-A0A644ZX73-F1
#
_entry.id   AF-A0A644ZX73-F1
#
_cell.length_a   1.000
_cell.length_b   1.000
_cell.length_c   1.000
_cell.angle_alpha   90.00
_cell.angle_beta   90.00
_cell.angle_gamma   90.00
#
_symmetry.space_group_name_H-M   'P 1'
#
loop_
_entity.id
_entity.type
_entity.pdbx_description
1 polymer ?
#
loop_
_entity_poly.entity_id
_entity_poly.type
_entity_poly.pdbx_seq_one_letter_code
_entity_poly.pdbx_strand_id
1 'polypeptide(L)'
;MDSIFSVRISEDLKEKFMDIAQKQGINNKELMEQIIKSYELENVKNDAVELKSHIEELQSISSRIVDIYISMIEGNKIKNLELTNTLKIKIAEEQEKANKISSQNENLQLKLKEASKVNDELKIELKEYSTKIASLEVNLKEFKDLNQMLREKNHDLTNELKLFKEYEEKNSVLQKELKTLLKENDELSKSNDKLTSENNHLNKELTFMKESYEIKMKNLEENYKTTLIQKEEVTKINHSTEILHMNQSFNDKILALQNQYEERVTRLIKEKDEEMQRMKSILLKE
;
A
#
# COMPACT_ATOMS: atom_id res chain seq x y z
N MET A 1 -0.06 -104.71 108.23
CA MET A 1 0.45 -103.62 109.09
C MET A 1 1.48 -102.87 108.25
N ASP A 2 1.18 -101.64 107.82
CA ASP A 2 2.19 -100.79 107.18
C ASP A 2 3.18 -100.32 108.24
N SER A 3 4.35 -100.95 108.25
CA SER A 3 5.46 -100.50 109.08
C SER A 3 6.14 -99.34 108.36
N ILE A 4 5.81 -98.11 108.76
CA ILE A 4 6.50 -96.91 108.27
C ILE A 4 7.90 -96.90 108.92
N PHE A 5 8.88 -97.48 108.23
CA PHE A 5 10.28 -97.32 108.56
C PHE A 5 10.74 -95.94 108.10
N SER A 6 10.73 -94.97 109.02
CA SER A 6 11.32 -93.65 108.78
C SER A 6 12.83 -93.74 109.03
N VAL A 7 13.62 -93.79 107.96
CA VAL A 7 15.09 -93.71 108.03
C VAL A 7 15.48 -92.24 107.85
N ARG A 8 16.17 -91.65 108.84
CA ARG A 8 16.76 -90.30 108.70
C ARG A 8 17.93 -90.38 107.72
N ILE A 9 17.75 -89.75 106.57
CA ILE A 9 18.78 -89.61 105.55
C ILE A 9 19.61 -88.35 105.88
N SER A 10 20.92 -88.38 105.68
CA SER A 10 21.78 -87.19 105.84
C SER A 10 21.44 -86.11 104.83
N GLU A 11 21.64 -84.84 105.20
CA GLU A 11 21.29 -83.69 104.35
C GLU A 11 22.04 -83.73 103.00
N ASP A 12 23.29 -84.19 103.00
CA ASP A 12 24.10 -84.39 101.79
C ASP A 12 23.49 -85.41 100.80
N LEU A 13 22.88 -86.49 101.31
CA LEU A 13 22.24 -87.48 100.45
C LEU A 13 20.95 -86.92 99.85
N LYS A 14 20.21 -86.13 100.64
CA LYS A 14 18.96 -85.50 100.22
C LYS A 14 19.21 -84.46 99.12
N GLU A 15 20.29 -83.69 99.21
CA GLU A 15 20.73 -82.80 98.12
C GLU A 15 21.07 -83.57 96.84
N LYS A 16 21.83 -84.68 96.95
CA LYS A 16 22.13 -85.53 95.79
C LYS A 16 20.87 -86.13 95.16
N PHE A 17 19.90 -86.54 95.98
CA PHE A 17 18.59 -87.01 95.51
C PHE A 17 17.84 -85.93 94.72
N MET A 18 17.79 -84.71 95.25
CA MET A 18 17.14 -83.57 94.59
C MET A 18 17.82 -83.21 93.26
N ASP A 19 19.16 -83.16 93.22
CA ASP A 19 19.92 -82.81 92.01
C ASP A 19 19.77 -83.87 90.90
N ILE A 20 19.77 -85.15 91.26
CA ILE A 20 19.54 -86.24 90.31
C ILE A 20 18.10 -86.23 89.79
N ALA A 21 17.11 -86.04 90.67
CA ALA A 21 15.70 -85.94 90.30
C ALA A 21 15.47 -84.77 89.31
N GLN A 22 16.08 -83.61 89.58
CA GLN A 22 15.96 -82.43 88.73
C GLN A 22 16.64 -82.61 87.36
N LYS A 23 17.81 -83.26 87.31
CA LYS A 23 18.52 -83.57 86.05
C LYS A 23 17.78 -84.56 85.17
N GLN A 24 17.09 -85.54 85.76
CA GLN A 24 16.29 -86.51 85.02
C GLN A 24 14.84 -86.04 84.78
N GLY A 25 14.42 -84.94 85.40
CA GLY A 25 13.07 -84.39 85.24
C GLY A 25 11.96 -85.23 85.91
N ILE A 26 12.32 -86.05 86.90
CA ILE A 26 11.41 -86.95 87.61
C ILE A 26 11.22 -86.52 89.07
N ASN A 27 10.12 -86.92 89.71
CA ASN A 27 9.90 -86.59 91.12
C ASN A 27 10.68 -87.54 92.06
N ASN A 28 10.88 -87.13 93.32
CA ASN A 28 11.67 -87.89 94.29
C ASN A 28 11.12 -89.30 94.57
N LYS A 29 9.81 -89.53 94.37
CA LYS A 29 9.19 -90.85 94.52
C LYS A 29 9.55 -91.76 93.36
N GLU A 30 9.47 -91.25 92.13
CA GLU A 30 9.87 -91.97 90.90
C GLU A 30 11.35 -92.32 90.91
N LEU A 31 12.20 -91.43 91.41
CA LEU A 31 13.64 -91.69 91.59
C LEU A 31 13.88 -92.82 92.60
N MET A 32 13.19 -92.82 93.75
CA MET A 32 13.27 -93.90 94.74
C MET A 32 12.78 -95.24 94.16
N GLU A 33 11.68 -95.24 93.41
CA GLU A 33 11.19 -96.45 92.72
C GLU A 33 12.19 -96.97 91.68
N GLN A 34 12.89 -96.11 90.95
CA GLN A 34 13.95 -96.50 90.02
C GLN A 34 15.18 -97.08 90.74
N ILE A 35 15.58 -96.50 91.88
CA ILE A 35 16.69 -96.99 92.69
C ILE A 35 16.36 -98.36 93.27
N ILE A 36 15.15 -98.53 93.81
CA ILE A 36 14.67 -99.83 94.33
C ILE A 36 14.65 -100.87 93.22
N LYS A 37 14.07 -100.55 92.05
CA LYS A 37 14.08 -101.45 90.89
C LYS A 37 15.49 -101.83 90.43
N SER A 38 16.42 -100.87 90.43
CA SER A 38 17.83 -101.10 90.08
C SER A 38 18.52 -102.02 91.09
N TYR A 39 18.22 -101.84 92.38
CA TYR A 39 18.74 -102.68 93.46
C TYR A 39 18.14 -104.10 93.43
N GLU A 40 16.83 -104.25 93.18
CA GLU A 40 16.17 -105.54 93.00
C GLU A 40 16.73 -106.30 91.78
N LEU A 41 16.96 -105.60 90.66
CA LEU A 41 17.63 -106.15 89.48
C LEU A 41 19.03 -106.67 89.81
N GLU A 42 19.81 -105.91 90.59
CA GLU A 42 21.17 -106.30 90.99
C GLU A 42 21.17 -107.51 91.94
N ASN A 43 20.15 -107.65 92.81
CA ASN A 43 19.98 -108.83 93.66
C ASN A 43 19.58 -110.08 92.86
N VAL A 44 18.62 -109.96 91.93
CA VAL A 44 18.21 -111.08 91.05
C VAL A 44 19.38 -111.57 90.20
N LYS A 45 20.26 -110.66 89.79
CA LYS A 45 21.51 -110.95 89.07
C LYS A 45 22.52 -111.77 89.90
N ASN A 46 22.52 -111.60 91.22
CA ASN A 46 23.41 -112.31 92.14
C ASN A 46 22.86 -113.67 92.57
N ASP A 47 21.53 -113.82 92.68
CA ASP A 47 20.87 -115.06 93.12
C ASP A 47 20.64 -116.08 91.98
N ALA A 48 20.50 -115.61 90.73
CA ALA A 48 20.30 -116.46 89.55
C ALA A 48 21.50 -116.41 88.60
N VAL A 49 22.61 -117.06 88.99
CA VAL A 49 23.89 -117.07 88.25
C VAL A 49 23.73 -117.49 86.78
N GLU A 50 22.81 -118.40 86.47
CA GLU A 50 22.51 -118.87 85.10
C GLU A 50 21.79 -117.80 84.24
N LEU A 51 21.03 -116.87 84.85
CA LEU A 51 20.26 -115.83 84.15
C LEU A 51 20.97 -114.47 84.07
N LYS A 52 22.05 -114.29 84.83
CA LYS A 52 22.86 -113.06 84.88
C LYS A 52 23.29 -112.56 83.50
N SER A 53 23.78 -113.46 82.65
CA SER A 53 24.19 -113.12 81.28
C SER A 53 23.04 -112.59 80.43
N HIS A 54 21.83 -113.14 80.59
CA HIS A 54 20.65 -112.69 79.87
C HIS A 54 20.16 -111.32 80.36
N ILE A 55 20.27 -111.03 81.66
CA ILE A 55 19.94 -109.72 82.23
C ILE A 55 20.91 -108.64 81.71
N GLU A 56 22.22 -108.95 81.64
CA GLU A 56 23.22 -108.03 81.08
C GLU A 56 23.01 -107.77 79.59
N GLU A 57 22.68 -108.80 78.82
CA GLU A 57 22.34 -108.67 77.39
C GLU A 57 21.08 -107.81 77.19
N LEU A 58 20.05 -108.00 78.02
CA LEU A 58 18.82 -107.21 77.98
C LEU A 58 19.05 -105.74 78.38
N GLN A 59 19.89 -105.48 79.38
CA GLN A 59 20.32 -104.13 79.74
C GLN A 59 21.12 -103.46 78.61
N SER A 60 22.02 -104.20 77.96
CA SER A 60 22.79 -103.73 76.80
C SER A 60 21.88 -103.37 75.62
N ILE A 61 20.91 -104.24 75.30
CA ILE A 61 19.89 -103.97 74.27
C ILE A 61 19.06 -102.73 74.64
N SER A 62 18.64 -102.60 75.90
CA SER A 62 17.85 -101.46 76.37
C SER A 62 18.62 -100.14 76.26
N SER A 63 19.89 -100.11 76.70
CA SER A 63 20.77 -98.94 76.53
C SER A 63 20.89 -98.55 75.07
N ARG A 64 21.09 -99.54 74.18
CA ARG A 64 21.20 -99.30 72.74
C ARG A 64 19.89 -98.75 72.15
N ILE A 65 18.72 -99.19 72.61
CA ILE A 65 17.43 -98.63 72.20
C ILE A 65 17.32 -97.17 72.62
N VAL A 66 17.74 -96.84 73.85
CA VAL A 66 17.76 -95.45 74.36
C VAL A 66 18.70 -94.59 73.53
N ASP A 67 19.91 -95.05 73.22
CA ASP A 67 20.88 -94.31 72.39
C ASP A 67 20.35 -94.05 70.97
N ILE A 68 19.70 -95.05 70.36
CA ILE A 68 19.03 -94.90 69.06
C ILE A 68 17.92 -93.85 69.15
N TYR A 69 17.12 -93.87 70.21
CA TYR A 69 16.04 -92.91 70.41
C TYR A 69 16.56 -91.48 70.61
N ILE A 70 17.60 -91.30 71.43
CA ILE A 70 18.28 -90.01 71.62
C ILE A 70 18.81 -89.50 70.27
N SER A 71 19.55 -90.34 69.54
CA SER A 71 20.10 -90.02 68.22
C SER A 71 19.00 -89.64 67.22
N MET A 72 17.86 -90.32 67.26
CA MET A 72 16.71 -90.03 66.40
C MET A 72 16.07 -88.67 66.74
N ILE A 73 15.92 -88.35 68.03
CA ILE A 73 15.39 -87.05 68.47
C ILE A 73 16.35 -85.92 68.10
N GLU A 74 17.65 -86.08 68.36
CA GLU A 74 18.67 -85.08 68.03
C GLU A 74 18.77 -84.87 66.52
N GLY A 75 18.80 -85.95 65.74
CA GLY A 75 18.76 -85.89 64.28
C GLY A 75 17.51 -85.17 63.76
N ASN A 76 16.34 -85.40 64.35
CA ASN A 76 15.12 -84.70 63.97
C ASN A 76 15.15 -83.21 64.35
N LYS A 77 15.74 -82.84 65.50
CA LYS A 77 15.97 -81.44 65.88
C LYS A 77 16.88 -80.73 64.88
N ILE A 78 17.99 -81.36 64.49
CA ILE A 78 18.93 -80.83 63.50
C ILE A 78 18.22 -80.63 62.16
N LYS A 79 17.49 -81.64 61.68
CA LYS A 79 16.75 -81.56 60.41
C LYS A 79 15.70 -80.44 60.41
N ASN A 80 15.00 -80.25 61.52
CA ASN A 80 14.05 -79.14 61.66
C ASN A 80 14.74 -77.77 61.68
N LEU A 81 15.90 -77.66 62.34
CA LEU A 81 16.71 -76.44 62.32
C LEU A 81 17.21 -76.10 60.91
N GLU A 82 17.72 -77.09 60.17
CA GLU A 82 18.15 -76.93 58.78
C GLU A 82 17.00 -76.50 57.86
N LEU A 83 15.83 -77.14 58.00
CA LEU A 83 14.63 -76.78 57.25
C LEU A 83 14.21 -75.34 57.56
N THR A 84 14.20 -74.96 58.85
CA THR A 84 13.84 -73.62 59.29
C THR A 84 14.81 -72.57 58.75
N ASN A 85 16.11 -72.85 58.76
CA ASN A 85 17.13 -71.95 58.20
C ASN A 85 16.98 -71.81 56.68
N THR A 86 16.73 -72.93 55.98
CA THR A 86 16.51 -72.91 54.52
C THR A 86 15.29 -72.08 54.15
N LEU A 87 14.19 -72.21 54.91
CA LEU A 87 12.98 -71.40 54.73
C LEU A 87 13.25 -69.92 55.00
N LYS A 88 13.99 -69.57 56.06
CA LYS A 88 14.38 -68.18 56.36
C LYS A 88 15.18 -67.55 55.22
N ILE A 89 16.14 -68.27 54.65
CA ILE A 89 16.94 -67.79 53.51
C ILE A 89 16.03 -67.53 52.31
N LYS A 90 15.16 -68.49 51.94
CA LYS A 90 14.23 -68.32 50.81
C LYS A 90 13.28 -67.14 51.02
N ILE A 91 12.77 -66.94 52.23
CA ILE A 91 11.92 -65.78 52.57
C ILE A 91 12.70 -64.48 52.37
N ALA A 92 13.95 -64.41 52.84
CA ALA A 92 14.78 -63.22 52.67
C ALA A 92 15.07 -62.92 51.19
N GLU A 93 15.39 -63.94 50.38
CA GLU A 93 15.61 -63.79 48.95
C GLU A 93 14.36 -63.30 48.20
N GLU A 94 13.19 -63.88 48.49
CA GLU A 94 11.92 -63.43 47.89
C GLU A 94 11.54 -62.02 48.35
N GLN A 95 11.81 -61.66 49.61
CA GLN A 95 11.61 -60.30 50.11
C GLN A 95 12.50 -59.29 49.36
N GLU A 96 13.77 -59.64 49.11
CA GLU A 96 14.70 -58.80 48.35
C GLU A 96 14.24 -58.61 46.90
N LYS A 97 13.77 -59.69 46.25
CA LYS A 97 13.20 -59.61 44.89
C LYS A 97 11.94 -58.75 44.87
N ALA A 98 11.02 -58.94 45.82
CA ALA A 98 9.80 -58.14 45.93
C ALA A 98 10.13 -56.65 46.10
N ASN A 99 11.10 -56.31 46.94
CA ASN A 99 11.56 -54.93 47.13
C ASN A 99 12.18 -54.35 45.85
N LYS A 100 13.01 -55.13 45.13
CA LYS A 100 13.57 -54.70 43.83
C LYS A 100 12.47 -54.43 42.82
N ILE A 101 11.51 -55.34 42.66
CA ILE A 101 10.38 -55.17 41.74
C ILE A 101 9.54 -53.95 42.13
N SER A 102 9.26 -53.74 43.42
CA SER A 102 8.52 -52.58 43.91
C SER A 102 9.23 -51.27 43.54
N SER A 103 10.54 -51.18 43.79
CA SER A 103 11.34 -50.00 43.45
C SER A 103 11.40 -49.73 41.94
N GLN A 104 11.45 -50.78 41.12
CA GLN A 104 11.43 -50.66 39.66
C GLN A 104 10.06 -50.18 39.17
N ASN A 105 8.97 -50.69 39.73
CA ASN A 105 7.62 -50.24 39.40
C ASN A 105 7.38 -48.78 39.75
N GLU A 106 7.84 -48.32 40.92
CA GLU A 106 7.76 -46.90 41.30
C GLU A 106 8.54 -46.02 40.32
N ASN A 107 9.76 -46.42 39.95
CA ASN A 107 10.58 -45.68 39.00
C ASN A 107 9.92 -45.65 37.60
N LEU A 108 9.35 -46.76 37.14
CA LEU A 108 8.61 -46.81 35.87
C LEU A 108 7.37 -45.92 35.90
N GLN A 109 6.63 -45.86 37.01
CA GLN A 109 5.50 -44.96 37.17
C GLN A 109 5.90 -43.48 37.14
N LEU A 110 7.04 -43.12 37.73
CA LEU A 110 7.58 -41.76 37.65
C LEU A 110 7.93 -41.39 36.21
N LYS A 111 8.68 -42.25 35.51
CA LYS A 111 9.03 -42.04 34.09
C LYS A 111 7.79 -41.94 33.20
N LEU A 112 6.76 -42.75 33.46
CA LEU A 112 5.50 -42.69 32.71
C LEU A 112 4.79 -41.34 32.90
N LYS A 113 4.75 -40.83 34.14
CA LYS A 113 4.18 -39.51 34.45
C LYS A 113 4.95 -38.38 33.78
N GLU A 114 6.28 -38.43 33.80
CA GLU A 114 7.13 -37.45 33.12
C GLU A 114 6.92 -37.48 31.61
N ALA A 115 6.94 -38.65 31.00
CA ALA A 115 6.68 -38.82 29.56
C ALA A 115 5.28 -38.31 29.17
N SER A 116 4.26 -38.54 30.00
CA SER A 116 2.91 -38.01 29.78
C SER A 116 2.89 -36.49 29.80
N LYS A 117 3.55 -35.85 30.78
CA LYS A 117 3.63 -34.38 30.86
C LYS A 117 4.30 -33.78 29.63
N VAL A 118 5.45 -34.33 29.23
CA VAL A 118 6.17 -33.88 28.03
C VAL A 118 5.31 -34.04 26.78
N ASN A 119 4.55 -35.13 26.66
CA ASN A 119 3.66 -35.34 25.52
C ASN A 119 2.51 -34.31 25.48
N ASP A 120 1.98 -33.91 26.63
CA ASP A 120 0.93 -32.89 26.70
C ASP A 120 1.48 -31.49 26.40
N GLU A 121 2.69 -31.16 26.88
CA GLU A 121 3.41 -29.93 26.52
C GLU A 121 3.67 -29.85 25.00
N LEU A 122 4.19 -30.93 24.40
CA LEU A 122 4.43 -31.00 22.96
C LEU A 122 3.14 -30.84 22.14
N LYS A 123 2.00 -31.35 22.61
CA LYS A 123 0.70 -31.13 21.95
C LYS A 123 0.25 -29.68 21.99
N ILE A 124 0.53 -28.97 23.09
CA ILE A 124 0.23 -27.53 23.21
C ILE A 124 1.10 -26.76 22.22
N GLU A 125 2.42 -26.99 22.22
CA GLU A 125 3.33 -26.36 21.27
C GLU A 125 2.94 -26.63 19.81
N LEU A 126 2.56 -27.87 19.47
CA LEU A 126 2.10 -28.23 18.13
C LEU A 126 0.87 -27.42 17.69
N LYS A 127 -0.08 -27.19 18.60
CA LYS A 127 -1.24 -26.34 18.33
C LYS A 127 -0.84 -24.89 18.12
N GLU A 128 0.04 -24.36 18.96
CA GLU A 128 0.55 -23.00 18.82
C GLU A 128 1.27 -22.80 17.48
N TYR A 129 2.18 -23.70 17.12
CA TYR A 129 2.85 -23.65 15.82
C TYR A 129 1.87 -23.75 14.65
N SER A 130 0.86 -24.62 14.74
CA SER A 130 -0.19 -24.74 13.72
C SER A 130 -0.95 -23.41 13.53
N THR A 131 -1.36 -22.76 14.63
CA THR A 131 -2.02 -21.45 14.55
C THR A 131 -1.11 -20.36 13.98
N LYS A 132 0.18 -20.38 14.32
CA LYS A 132 1.17 -19.44 13.80
C LYS A 132 1.38 -19.63 12.29
N ILE A 133 1.45 -20.88 11.82
CA ILE A 133 1.54 -21.20 10.39
C ILE A 133 0.31 -20.67 9.65
N ALA A 134 -0.90 -20.94 10.15
CA ALA A 134 -2.13 -20.44 9.52
C ALA A 134 -2.14 -18.90 9.44
N SER A 135 -1.68 -18.20 10.49
CA SER A 135 -1.56 -16.74 10.46
C SER A 135 -0.53 -16.23 9.43
N LEU A 136 0.59 -16.93 9.27
CA LEU A 136 1.62 -16.59 8.29
C LEU A 136 1.12 -16.81 6.86
N GLU A 137 0.34 -17.86 6.62
CA GLU A 137 -0.28 -18.11 5.31
C GLU A 137 -1.25 -17.01 4.90
N VAL A 138 -2.06 -16.51 5.84
CA VAL A 138 -2.94 -15.36 5.62
C VAL A 138 -2.12 -14.11 5.27
N ASN A 139 -1.12 -13.77 6.07
CA ASN A 139 -0.25 -12.62 5.81
C ASN A 139 0.44 -12.74 4.44
N LEU A 140 0.90 -13.93 4.07
CA LEU A 140 1.57 -14.17 2.79
C LEU A 140 0.61 -13.95 1.61
N LYS A 141 -0.67 -14.32 1.77
CA LYS A 141 -1.71 -14.01 0.79
C LYS A 141 -1.95 -12.50 0.68
N GLU A 142 -2.08 -11.79 1.80
CA GLU A 142 -2.24 -10.34 1.81
C GLU A 142 -1.05 -9.62 1.14
N PHE A 143 0.18 -10.07 1.39
CA PHE A 143 1.37 -9.52 0.73
C PHE A 143 1.40 -9.80 -0.78
N LYS A 144 0.86 -10.94 -1.25
CA LYS A 144 0.72 -11.22 -2.68
C LYS A 144 -0.30 -10.28 -3.32
N ASP A 145 -1.45 -10.11 -2.69
CA ASP A 145 -2.52 -9.22 -3.17
C ASP A 145 -2.03 -7.75 -3.22
N LEU A 146 -1.32 -7.30 -2.18
CA LEU A 146 -0.69 -5.97 -2.15
C LEU A 146 0.35 -5.80 -3.27
N ASN A 147 1.21 -6.80 -3.49
CA ASN A 147 2.19 -6.75 -4.58
C ASN A 147 1.53 -6.68 -5.96
N GLN A 148 0.41 -7.38 -6.15
CA GLN A 148 -0.36 -7.30 -7.39
C GLN A 148 -0.91 -5.88 -7.59
N MET A 149 -1.52 -5.29 -6.57
CA MET A 149 -2.05 -3.92 -6.63
C MET A 149 -0.95 -2.89 -6.92
N LEU A 150 0.23 -3.05 -6.32
CA LEU A 150 1.38 -2.18 -6.61
C LEU A 150 1.90 -2.34 -8.04
N ARG A 151 1.86 -3.55 -8.61
CA ARG A 151 2.22 -3.78 -10.01
C ARG A 151 1.23 -3.13 -10.97
N GLU A 152 -0.07 -3.25 -10.70
CA GLU A 152 -1.13 -2.60 -11.48
C GLU A 152 -0.97 -1.08 -11.42
N LYS A 153 -0.79 -0.50 -10.23
CA LYS A 153 -0.57 0.94 -10.08
C LYS A 153 0.69 1.44 -10.78
N ASN A 154 1.78 0.68 -10.75
CA ASN A 154 2.99 1.01 -11.49
C ASN A 154 2.77 0.96 -13.01
N HIS A 155 1.97 0.02 -13.49
CA HIS A 155 1.59 -0.06 -14.89
C HIS A 155 0.78 1.18 -15.31
N ASP A 156 -0.22 1.58 -14.50
CA ASP A 156 -1.03 2.77 -14.76
C ASP A 156 -0.19 4.04 -14.77
N LEU A 157 0.67 4.23 -13.76
CA LEU A 157 1.59 5.37 -13.71
C LEU A 157 2.53 5.40 -14.91
N THR A 158 2.99 4.24 -15.39
CA THR A 158 3.82 4.16 -16.59
C THR A 158 3.06 4.62 -17.83
N ASN A 159 1.78 4.28 -17.93
CA ASN A 159 0.92 4.72 -19.04
C ASN A 159 0.62 6.22 -18.95
N GLU A 160 0.32 6.75 -17.77
CA GLU A 160 0.16 8.20 -17.55
C GLU A 160 1.42 8.98 -17.92
N LEU A 161 2.61 8.46 -17.57
CA LEU A 161 3.89 9.09 -17.90
C LEU A 161 4.12 9.14 -19.41
N LYS A 162 3.70 8.12 -20.16
CA LYS A 162 3.72 8.16 -21.64
C LYS A 162 2.80 9.25 -22.19
N LEU A 163 1.56 9.32 -21.72
CA LEU A 163 0.62 10.37 -22.12
C LEU A 163 1.14 11.77 -21.80
N PHE A 164 1.78 11.94 -20.64
CA PHE A 164 2.38 13.21 -20.25
C PHE A 164 3.49 13.66 -21.21
N LYS A 165 4.34 12.72 -21.66
CA LYS A 165 5.36 12.99 -22.68
C LYS A 165 4.75 13.38 -24.02
N GLU A 166 3.69 12.69 -24.45
CA GLU A 166 2.96 13.05 -25.68
C GLU A 166 2.37 14.48 -25.59
N TYR A 167 1.82 14.85 -24.43
CA TYR A 167 1.35 16.22 -24.20
C TYR A 167 2.48 17.24 -24.19
N GLU A 168 3.64 16.92 -23.60
CA GLU A 168 4.81 17.79 -23.59
C GLU A 168 5.32 18.04 -25.01
N GLU A 169 5.42 17.00 -25.83
CA GLU A 169 5.80 17.11 -27.25
C GLU A 169 4.79 17.97 -28.03
N LYS A 170 3.49 17.70 -27.86
CA LYS A 170 2.42 18.49 -28.51
C LYS A 170 2.46 19.96 -28.08
N ASN A 171 2.70 20.23 -26.80
CA ASN A 171 2.79 21.59 -26.28
C ASN A 171 4.03 22.32 -26.84
N SER A 172 5.16 21.61 -27.00
CA SER A 172 6.36 22.14 -27.66
C SER A 172 6.10 22.53 -29.11
N VAL A 173 5.36 21.70 -29.86
CA VAL A 173 4.95 22.00 -31.24
C VAL A 173 4.04 23.23 -31.28
N LEU A 174 3.00 23.26 -30.46
CA LEU A 174 2.06 24.39 -30.38
C LEU A 174 2.77 25.71 -30.01
N GLN A 175 3.74 25.67 -29.10
CA GLN A 175 4.54 26.85 -28.77
C GLN A 175 5.37 27.37 -29.95
N LYS A 176 5.93 26.47 -30.78
CA LYS A 176 6.65 26.86 -32.00
C LYS A 176 5.70 27.48 -33.02
N GLU A 177 4.55 26.86 -33.25
CA GLU A 177 3.51 27.39 -34.16
C GLU A 177 3.03 28.76 -33.72
N LEU A 178 2.73 28.94 -32.42
CA LEU A 178 2.30 30.21 -31.85
C LEU A 178 3.37 31.30 -32.02
N LYS A 179 4.65 30.95 -31.85
CA LYS A 179 5.76 31.88 -32.09
C LYS A 179 5.87 32.30 -33.57
N THR A 180 5.62 31.38 -34.50
CA THR A 180 5.60 31.69 -35.94
C THR A 180 4.42 32.60 -36.28
N LEU A 181 3.21 32.26 -35.83
CA LEU A 181 2.01 33.08 -36.04
C LEU A 181 2.15 34.50 -35.46
N LEU A 182 2.78 34.64 -34.29
CA LEU A 182 3.05 35.97 -33.72
C LEU A 182 4.00 36.80 -34.59
N LYS A 183 5.01 36.19 -35.22
CA LYS A 183 5.90 36.87 -36.16
C LYS A 183 5.17 37.29 -37.43
N GLU A 184 4.38 36.39 -38.02
CA GLU A 184 3.57 36.69 -39.20
C GLU A 184 2.59 37.83 -38.91
N ASN A 185 1.95 37.82 -37.74
CA ASN A 185 1.03 38.89 -37.34
C ASN A 185 1.75 40.24 -37.15
N ASP A 186 2.96 40.25 -36.59
CA ASP A 186 3.78 41.48 -36.47
C ASP A 186 4.23 42.01 -37.84
N GLU A 187 4.63 41.12 -38.76
CA GLU A 187 4.97 41.47 -40.14
C GLU A 187 3.76 42.04 -40.91
N LEU A 188 2.60 41.40 -40.80
CA LEU A 188 1.35 41.89 -41.39
C LEU A 188 0.93 43.22 -40.79
N SER A 189 1.04 43.41 -39.47
CA SER A 189 0.75 44.69 -38.81
C SER A 189 1.64 45.80 -39.36
N LYS A 190 2.96 45.57 -39.44
CA LYS A 190 3.91 46.54 -40.02
C LYS A 190 3.62 46.85 -41.48
N SER A 191 3.22 45.85 -42.26
CA SER A 191 2.82 46.03 -43.66
C SER A 191 1.56 46.90 -43.76
N ASN A 192 0.56 46.61 -42.92
CA ASN A 192 -0.69 47.37 -42.86
C ASN A 192 -0.46 48.83 -42.44
N ASP A 193 0.44 49.08 -41.48
CA ASP A 193 0.81 50.44 -41.05
C ASP A 193 1.48 51.23 -42.19
N LYS A 194 2.35 50.58 -42.97
CA LYS A 194 2.99 51.18 -44.16
C LYS A 194 1.95 51.53 -45.22
N LEU A 195 1.09 50.57 -45.59
CA LEU A 195 0.02 50.80 -46.58
C LEU A 195 -0.94 51.89 -46.12
N THR A 196 -1.29 51.92 -44.83
CA THR A 196 -2.15 52.97 -44.26
C THR A 196 -1.48 54.35 -44.37
N SER A 197 -0.19 54.44 -44.08
CA SER A 197 0.59 55.68 -44.19
C SER A 197 0.69 56.16 -45.64
N GLU A 198 0.95 55.26 -46.58
CA GLU A 198 1.01 55.54 -48.01
C GLU A 198 -0.35 55.99 -48.56
N ASN A 199 -1.43 55.30 -48.20
CA ASN A 199 -2.78 55.66 -48.59
C ASN A 199 -3.18 57.04 -48.03
N ASN A 200 -2.80 57.35 -46.79
CA ASN A 200 -2.98 58.69 -46.21
C ASN A 200 -2.18 59.76 -46.96
N HIS A 201 -0.95 59.45 -47.40
CA HIS A 201 -0.14 60.37 -48.18
C HIS A 201 -0.76 60.64 -49.57
N LEU A 202 -1.10 59.58 -50.31
CA LEU A 202 -1.77 59.67 -51.60
C LEU A 202 -3.11 60.41 -51.52
N ASN A 203 -3.90 60.19 -50.47
CA ASN A 203 -5.15 60.93 -50.24
C ASN A 203 -4.93 62.43 -50.02
N LYS A 204 -3.83 62.82 -49.34
CA LYS A 204 -3.46 64.24 -49.20
C LYS A 204 -3.04 64.83 -50.54
N GLU A 205 -2.22 64.14 -51.31
CA GLU A 205 -1.82 64.58 -52.66
C GLU A 205 -3.01 64.73 -53.59
N LEU A 206 -3.93 63.75 -53.57
CA LEU A 206 -5.14 63.76 -54.37
C LEU A 206 -6.07 64.91 -53.97
N THR A 207 -6.21 65.20 -52.68
CA THR A 207 -6.95 66.36 -52.18
C THR A 207 -6.32 67.66 -52.64
N PHE A 208 -5.00 67.83 -52.46
CA PHE A 208 -4.26 69.01 -52.92
C PHE A 208 -4.41 69.23 -54.43
N MET A 209 -4.29 68.16 -55.21
CA MET A 209 -4.44 68.21 -56.66
C MET A 209 -5.87 68.61 -57.06
N LYS A 210 -6.90 68.06 -56.40
CA LYS A 210 -8.30 68.45 -56.60
C LYS A 210 -8.52 69.94 -56.30
N GLU A 211 -8.04 70.43 -55.16
CA GLU A 211 -8.15 71.84 -54.77
C GLU A 211 -7.45 72.75 -55.79
N SER A 212 -6.23 72.40 -56.21
CA SER A 212 -5.50 73.12 -57.25
C SER A 212 -6.26 73.16 -58.58
N TYR A 213 -6.84 72.04 -59.02
CA TYR A 213 -7.64 72.00 -60.26
C TYR A 213 -8.94 72.79 -60.13
N GLU A 214 -9.59 72.76 -58.97
CA GLU A 214 -10.80 73.55 -58.70
C GLU A 214 -10.50 75.06 -58.75
N ILE A 215 -9.38 75.51 -58.17
CA ILE A 215 -8.92 76.90 -58.27
C ILE A 215 -8.62 77.27 -59.73
N LYS A 216 -7.90 76.42 -60.46
CA LYS A 216 -7.60 76.66 -61.88
C LYS A 216 -8.89 76.76 -62.71
N MET A 217 -9.88 75.90 -62.47
CA MET A 217 -11.18 75.97 -63.13
C MET A 217 -11.91 77.27 -62.82
N LYS A 218 -12.01 77.67 -61.55
CA LYS A 218 -12.63 78.95 -61.16
C LYS A 218 -11.95 80.14 -61.82
N ASN A 219 -10.62 80.19 -61.81
CA ASN A 219 -9.87 81.25 -62.48
C ASN A 219 -10.11 81.25 -64.00
N LEU A 220 -10.19 80.08 -64.63
CA LEU A 220 -10.50 79.97 -66.06
C LEU A 220 -11.90 80.51 -66.36
N GLU A 221 -12.91 80.11 -65.58
CA GLU A 221 -14.29 80.57 -65.70
C GLU A 221 -14.41 82.09 -65.52
N GLU A 222 -13.73 82.65 -64.52
CA GLU A 222 -13.70 84.09 -64.26
C GLU A 222 -13.01 84.87 -65.39
N ASN A 223 -11.89 84.35 -65.91
CA ASN A 223 -11.20 84.92 -67.07
C ASN A 223 -12.09 84.87 -68.32
N TYR A 224 -12.79 83.76 -68.57
CA TYR A 224 -13.73 83.65 -69.69
C TYR A 224 -14.87 84.65 -69.56
N LYS A 225 -15.46 84.79 -68.36
CA LYS A 225 -16.53 85.76 -68.10
C LYS A 225 -16.06 87.20 -68.32
N THR A 226 -14.86 87.54 -67.83
CA THR A 226 -14.25 88.86 -68.03
C THR A 226 -14.00 89.16 -69.50
N THR A 227 -13.43 88.18 -70.23
CA THR A 227 -13.18 88.30 -71.67
C THR A 227 -14.48 88.47 -72.46
N LEU A 228 -15.54 87.76 -72.07
CA LEU A 228 -16.86 87.88 -72.69
C LEU A 228 -17.45 89.28 -72.50
N ILE A 229 -17.41 89.81 -71.26
CA ILE A 229 -17.87 91.17 -70.95
C ILE A 229 -17.09 92.20 -71.77
N GLN A 230 -15.75 92.10 -71.80
CA GLN A 230 -14.92 92.99 -72.62
C GLN A 230 -15.30 92.92 -74.10
N LYS A 231 -15.56 91.72 -74.63
CA LYS A 231 -15.98 91.55 -76.03
C LYS A 231 -17.36 92.13 -76.30
N GLU A 232 -18.31 92.00 -75.36
CA GLU A 232 -19.62 92.64 -75.44
C GLU A 232 -19.51 94.18 -75.43
N GLU A 233 -18.67 94.74 -74.56
CA GLU A 233 -18.40 96.18 -74.51
C GLU A 233 -17.78 96.68 -75.81
N VAL A 234 -16.75 95.99 -76.33
CA VAL A 234 -16.15 96.31 -77.63
C VAL A 234 -17.19 96.25 -78.74
N THR A 235 -18.08 95.25 -78.74
CA THR A 235 -19.15 95.13 -79.74
C THR A 235 -20.15 96.28 -79.64
N LYS A 236 -20.53 96.69 -78.42
CA LYS A 236 -21.41 97.86 -78.19
C LYS A 236 -20.76 99.16 -78.67
N ILE A 237 -19.47 99.37 -78.37
CA ILE A 237 -18.72 100.54 -78.83
C ILE A 237 -18.65 100.54 -80.36
N ASN A 238 -18.33 99.41 -80.99
CA ASN A 238 -18.28 99.29 -82.44
C ASN A 238 -19.65 99.62 -83.06
N HIS A 239 -20.73 99.05 -82.53
CA HIS A 239 -22.08 99.32 -83.02
C HIS A 239 -22.49 100.79 -82.84
N SER A 240 -22.17 101.41 -81.69
CA SER A 240 -22.39 102.84 -81.49
C SER A 240 -21.58 103.70 -82.46
N THR A 241 -20.37 103.27 -82.80
CA THR A 241 -19.49 103.94 -83.76
C THR A 241 -20.06 103.85 -85.17
N GLU A 242 -20.59 102.69 -85.56
CA GLU A 242 -21.31 102.48 -86.83
C GLU A 242 -22.57 103.36 -86.92
N ILE A 243 -23.40 103.41 -85.87
CA ILE A 243 -24.58 104.28 -85.82
C ILE A 243 -24.17 105.75 -85.98
N LEU A 244 -23.09 106.18 -85.30
CA LEU A 244 -22.61 107.55 -85.37
C LEU A 244 -22.11 107.91 -86.77
N HIS A 245 -21.37 106.99 -87.42
CA HIS A 245 -20.99 107.11 -88.83
C HIS A 245 -22.21 107.18 -89.76
N MET A 246 -23.22 106.35 -89.51
CA MET A 246 -24.46 106.35 -90.30
C MET A 246 -25.23 107.67 -90.15
N ASN A 247 -25.31 108.19 -88.92
CA ASN A 247 -25.91 109.49 -88.61
C ASN A 247 -25.14 110.64 -89.26
N GLN A 248 -23.80 110.61 -89.24
CA GLN A 248 -22.97 111.58 -89.97
C GLN A 248 -23.27 111.56 -91.47
N SER A 249 -23.29 110.37 -92.09
CA SER A 249 -23.65 110.20 -93.50
C SER A 249 -25.08 110.69 -93.81
N PHE A 250 -26.05 110.44 -92.93
CA PHE A 250 -27.40 110.99 -93.09
C PHE A 250 -27.43 112.51 -92.96
N ASN A 251 -26.69 113.08 -92.01
CA ASN A 251 -26.53 114.53 -91.89
C ASN A 251 -25.90 115.13 -93.15
N ASP A 252 -24.85 114.52 -93.69
CA ASP A 252 -24.21 114.95 -94.93
C ASP A 252 -25.19 114.91 -96.10
N LYS A 253 -26.04 113.87 -96.18
CA LYS A 253 -27.12 113.80 -97.18
C LYS A 253 -28.18 114.89 -96.98
N ILE A 254 -28.57 115.20 -95.74
CA ILE A 254 -29.51 116.29 -95.44
C ILE A 254 -28.90 117.64 -95.84
N LEU A 255 -27.64 117.88 -95.52
CA LEU A 255 -26.89 119.07 -95.92
C LEU A 255 -26.82 119.20 -97.45
N ALA A 256 -26.55 118.10 -98.15
CA ALA A 256 -26.57 118.08 -99.61
C ALA A 256 -27.96 118.40 -100.19
N LEU A 257 -29.02 117.87 -99.58
CA LEU A 257 -30.41 118.17 -99.97
C LEU A 257 -30.80 119.62 -99.66
N GLN A 258 -30.42 120.16 -98.51
CA GLN A 258 -30.61 121.57 -98.17
C GLN A 258 -29.91 122.46 -99.18
N ASN A 259 -28.65 122.18 -99.52
CA ASN A 259 -27.92 122.91 -100.56
C ASN A 259 -28.61 122.81 -101.93
N GLN A 260 -29.15 121.64 -102.31
CA GLN A 260 -29.90 121.50 -103.56
C GLN A 260 -31.21 122.29 -103.56
N TYR A 261 -31.93 122.33 -102.43
CA TYR A 261 -33.13 123.14 -102.30
C TYR A 261 -32.80 124.63 -102.28
N GLU A 262 -31.73 125.05 -101.61
CA GLU A 262 -31.22 126.43 -101.65
C GLU A 262 -30.80 126.83 -103.07
N GLU A 263 -30.08 125.97 -103.80
CA GLU A 263 -29.74 126.20 -105.20
C GLU A 263 -30.98 126.27 -106.11
N ARG A 264 -32.02 125.49 -105.81
CA ARG A 264 -33.28 125.51 -106.56
C ARG A 264 -34.09 126.77 -106.26
N VAL A 265 -34.13 127.21 -105.00
CA VAL A 265 -34.70 128.51 -104.61
C VAL A 265 -33.95 129.64 -105.30
N THR A 266 -32.62 129.59 -105.30
CA THR A 266 -31.76 130.58 -105.97
C THR A 266 -31.99 130.61 -107.47
N ARG A 267 -32.16 129.43 -108.12
CA ARG A 267 -32.52 129.33 -109.54
C ARG A 267 -33.91 129.91 -109.84
N LEU A 268 -34.92 129.63 -109.02
CA LEU A 268 -36.27 130.18 -109.20
C LEU A 268 -36.30 131.71 -109.00
N ILE A 269 -35.50 132.25 -108.09
CA ILE A 269 -35.32 133.70 -107.94
C ILE A 269 -34.70 134.29 -109.22
N LYS A 270 -33.67 133.62 -109.76
CA LYS A 270 -32.97 134.05 -110.98
C LYS A 270 -33.84 133.96 -112.24
N GLU A 271 -34.62 132.90 -112.40
CA GLU A 271 -35.59 132.76 -113.50
C GLU A 271 -36.70 133.82 -113.41
N LYS A 272 -37.16 134.14 -112.20
CA LYS A 272 -38.13 135.22 -112.00
C LYS A 272 -37.54 136.59 -112.35
N ASP A 273 -36.27 136.85 -112.01
CA ASP A 273 -35.56 138.08 -112.37
C ASP A 273 -35.31 138.17 -113.89
N GLU A 274 -34.98 137.06 -114.55
CA GLU A 274 -34.80 136.99 -116.01
C GLU A 274 -36.13 137.16 -116.78
N GLU A 275 -37.24 136.64 -116.25
CA GLU A 275 -38.59 136.87 -116.79
C GLU A 275 -39.02 138.35 -116.62
N MET A 276 -38.63 138.96 -115.49
CA MET A 276 -38.82 140.39 -115.23
C MET A 276 -38.00 141.27 -116.21
N GLN A 277 -36.77 140.87 -116.53
CA GLN A 277 -35.93 141.57 -117.52
C GLN A 277 -36.42 141.36 -118.96
N ARG A 278 -36.93 140.16 -119.32
CA ARG A 278 -37.55 139.91 -120.63
C ARG A 278 -38.80 140.75 -120.84
N MET A 279 -39.68 140.89 -119.84
CA MET A 279 -40.82 141.83 -119.88
C MET A 279 -40.37 143.27 -120.10
N LYS A 280 -39.25 143.68 -119.49
CA LYS A 280 -38.70 145.04 -119.62
C LYS A 280 -38.12 145.33 -121.02
N SER A 281 -37.60 144.31 -121.70
CA SER A 281 -37.00 144.45 -123.04
C SER A 281 -38.00 144.47 -124.21
N ILE A 282 -39.24 143.98 -124.01
CA ILE A 282 -40.29 143.98 -125.04
C ILE A 282 -41.10 145.29 -125.05
N LEU A 283 -41.11 146.05 -123.94
CA LEU A 283 -41.80 147.35 -123.84
C LEU A 283 -41.02 148.55 -124.43
N LEU A 284 -39.83 148.33 -125.05
CA LEU A 284 -38.92 149.41 -125.49
C LEU A 284 -38.48 149.31 -126.97
N LYS A 285 -39.27 148.66 -127.82
CA LYS A 285 -39.19 148.80 -129.30
C LYS A 285 -40.58 149.02 -129.90
N GLU A 286 -41.11 150.21 -129.63
CA GLU A 286 -41.56 151.12 -130.69
C GLU A 286 -40.32 151.82 -131.28
#